data_AF-A0AB40E544-F1
#
_entry.id   AF-A0AB40E544-F1
#
_cell.length_a   1.000
_cell.length_b   1.000
_cell.length_c   1.000
_cell.angle_alpha   90.00
_cell.angle_beta   90.00
_cell.angle_gamma   90.00
#
_symmetry.space_group_name_H-M   'P 1'
#
loop_
_entity.id
_entity.type
_entity.pdbx_description
1 polymer ?
#
loop_
_entity_poly.entity_id
_entity_poly.type
_entity_poly.pdbx_seq_one_letter_code
_entity_poly.pdbx_strand_id
1 'polypeptide(L)'
;MADHDITSPLLPSPPSDHLHLILDVQDNDDRLEHHHHQDQQPSNRTDHLSPTDQNFARHDNQLDSRNPYAFLGCDWFEVPLQPTVNPFRNYTKEIDGVYEWLKILILFPVMIVRLVLFGACLAVGYLATKLALAGWKDRQNPMPKWRCRIMWVTRFSARCILFTFGYHWIKRKGKPAPRETAPIVVSNHVSYIDPIFYFYELSPTIVASESHDSIPFVGTIIRAMQVIYVNRFSSSSRKHAVNEIKRKASCDKFPRLLLFPEGTTTNGRVIISFQLGAFIPGHTIQPVIVRYPHVHFDQSWGHISLAKLMFRMFTQFHNFMEVEYLPVISPLDHEKESAVSFSGRTSRAMATALNVVQTCHSYGDLMLLVKAFESKQENPSAYMVEMARVELLHHINSLEAVDFLDKFLAMNPDPSGRVNYHNFVKVLRLGACTLSEEIFSYIDVEKCGGITFKQFLFGSANVLNQPIFRQACELAFGRCIAAGNDSISEQELGDSIRLAIPDLNEEKVHKMFDLFDSDKDGKISKDEFLTCLRKNPLLIAVFSSCLLQKDLSQDSTRLREEIV
;
A
#
# COMPACT_ATOMS: atom_id res chain seq x y z
N MET A 1 18.08 -63.23 2.16
CA MET A 1 18.51 -63.38 0.75
C MET A 1 17.72 -62.39 -0.08
N ALA A 2 18.22 -61.23 -0.49
CA ALA A 2 19.53 -60.62 -0.36
C ALA A 2 19.32 -59.13 -0.07
N ASP A 3 20.15 -58.61 0.84
CA ASP A 3 20.31 -57.19 1.16
C ASP A 3 21.04 -56.47 0.01
N HIS A 4 20.76 -55.18 -0.17
CA HIS A 4 21.78 -54.20 -0.53
C HIS A 4 21.38 -52.81 -0.07
N ASP A 5 21.96 -52.42 1.07
CA ASP A 5 22.24 -51.06 1.50
C ASP A 5 23.08 -50.32 0.45
N ILE A 6 22.68 -49.09 0.10
CA ILE A 6 23.62 -48.03 -0.31
C ILE A 6 23.17 -46.72 0.35
N THR A 7 23.76 -46.47 1.51
CA THR A 7 23.96 -45.17 2.11
C THR A 7 24.94 -44.38 1.23
N SER A 8 24.63 -43.11 0.95
CA SER A 8 25.58 -42.13 0.41
C SER A 8 25.70 -40.95 1.37
N PRO A 9 26.90 -40.33 1.49
CA PRO A 9 27.34 -39.64 2.69
C PRO A 9 26.94 -38.16 2.73
N LEU A 10 26.73 -37.68 3.95
CA LEU A 10 26.62 -36.26 4.31
C LEU A 10 27.93 -35.55 3.96
N LEU A 11 27.84 -34.47 3.17
CA LEU A 11 28.96 -33.56 2.93
C LEU A 11 29.29 -32.79 4.22
N PRO A 12 30.58 -32.62 4.57
CA PRO A 12 30.97 -31.81 5.71
C PRO A 12 30.81 -30.32 5.41
N SER A 13 30.40 -29.57 6.44
CA SER A 13 30.33 -28.10 6.46
C SER A 13 31.69 -27.47 6.15
N PRO A 14 31.77 -26.41 5.31
CA PRO A 14 33.01 -25.67 5.14
C PRO A 14 33.27 -24.74 6.34
N PRO A 15 34.54 -24.46 6.66
CA PRO A 15 34.92 -23.62 7.79
C PRO A 15 34.59 -22.15 7.53
N SER A 16 34.27 -21.44 8.61
CA SER A 16 34.18 -19.99 8.67
C SER A 16 35.56 -19.37 8.49
N ASP A 17 35.81 -18.73 7.35
CA ASP A 17 36.81 -17.68 7.24
C ASP A 17 36.33 -16.61 6.24
N HIS A 18 36.22 -15.39 6.75
CA HIS A 18 35.85 -14.20 6.01
C HIS A 18 36.94 -13.83 5.00
N LEU A 19 36.61 -13.79 3.71
CA LEU A 19 37.34 -13.00 2.73
C LEU A 19 36.36 -12.07 2.01
N HIS A 20 36.47 -10.77 2.29
CA HIS A 20 35.79 -9.71 1.56
C HIS A 20 36.30 -9.67 0.12
N LEU A 21 35.46 -10.04 -0.85
CA LEU A 21 35.73 -9.76 -2.26
C LEU A 21 35.08 -8.41 -2.60
N ILE A 22 35.90 -7.37 -2.66
CA ILE A 22 35.55 -6.05 -3.18
C ILE A 22 35.65 -6.16 -4.71
N LEU A 23 34.53 -5.95 -5.41
CA LEU A 23 34.52 -5.78 -6.86
C LEU A 23 34.71 -4.29 -7.16
N ASP A 24 35.95 -3.88 -7.40
CA ASP A 24 36.26 -2.59 -8.00
C ASP A 24 36.00 -2.68 -9.51
N VAL A 25 35.11 -1.81 -10.00
CA VAL A 25 34.92 -1.56 -11.43
C VAL A 25 35.92 -0.46 -11.80
N GLN A 26 36.94 -0.81 -12.57
CA GLN A 26 37.95 0.12 -13.05
C GLN A 26 37.81 0.26 -14.57
N ASP A 27 37.52 1.49 -15.00
CA ASP A 27 37.46 1.91 -16.40
C ASP A 27 38.83 1.72 -17.07
N ASN A 28 38.81 1.13 -18.27
CA ASN A 28 39.97 1.06 -19.15
C ASN A 28 40.12 2.39 -19.90
N ASP A 29 41.16 3.15 -19.59
CA ASP A 29 41.75 4.11 -20.51
C ASP A 29 43.25 3.85 -20.60
N ASP A 30 43.70 3.60 -21.83
CA ASP A 30 45.08 3.28 -22.17
C ASP A 30 45.78 4.55 -22.70
N ARG A 31 46.98 4.81 -22.15
CA ARG A 31 48.17 5.42 -22.81
C ARG A 31 48.26 6.96 -23.01
N LEU A 32 49.12 7.63 -22.22
CA LEU A 32 50.54 7.97 -22.57
C LEU A 32 51.14 9.05 -21.64
N GLU A 33 52.29 8.71 -21.04
CA GLU A 33 53.52 9.50 -20.80
C GLU A 33 53.46 11.00 -20.39
N HIS A 34 53.95 11.35 -19.19
CA HIS A 34 55.37 11.70 -18.92
C HIS A 34 55.60 12.42 -17.57
N HIS A 35 56.60 11.91 -16.84
CA HIS A 35 57.62 12.59 -16.01
C HIS A 35 57.31 13.39 -14.71
N HIS A 36 57.92 12.85 -13.63
CA HIS A 36 58.77 13.50 -12.61
C HIS A 36 58.11 14.52 -11.63
N HIS A 37 58.37 14.56 -10.32
CA HIS A 37 59.52 14.13 -9.52
C HIS A 37 59.14 14.14 -8.01
N GLN A 38 59.68 13.16 -7.26
CA GLN A 38 60.28 13.22 -5.90
C GLN A 38 59.47 13.65 -4.66
N ASP A 39 59.16 12.62 -3.85
CA ASP A 39 59.63 12.36 -2.47
C ASP A 39 60.12 13.52 -1.59
N GLN A 40 59.50 13.64 -0.40
CA GLN A 40 60.21 13.68 0.89
C GLN A 40 59.25 13.55 2.10
N GLN A 41 59.29 12.40 2.77
CA GLN A 41 59.07 12.23 4.21
C GLN A 41 60.44 12.44 4.94
N PRO A 42 60.61 12.36 6.29
CA PRO A 42 59.69 12.08 7.41
C PRO A 42 59.92 12.98 8.67
N SER A 43 59.17 12.81 9.77
CA SER A 43 59.74 12.52 11.12
C SER A 43 58.73 12.64 12.28
N ASN A 44 58.89 11.71 13.23
CA ASN A 44 58.09 11.45 14.44
C ASN A 44 58.31 12.45 15.59
N ARG A 45 57.27 12.73 16.40
CA ARG A 45 57.25 12.51 17.86
C ARG A 45 55.88 12.77 18.51
N THR A 46 55.55 11.86 19.43
CA THR A 46 54.44 11.78 20.42
C THR A 46 54.52 12.93 21.45
N ASP A 47 53.47 13.43 22.12
CA ASP A 47 52.48 12.77 23.01
C ASP A 47 51.25 13.68 23.35
N HIS A 48 50.11 13.04 23.65
CA HIS A 48 48.96 13.44 24.50
C HIS A 48 48.13 14.74 24.25
N LEU A 49 46.84 14.58 23.88
CA LEU A 49 45.60 15.06 24.57
C LEU A 49 44.35 15.17 23.64
N SER A 50 43.26 14.48 24.02
CA SER A 50 41.81 14.75 23.75
C SER A 50 41.22 14.72 22.32
N PRO A 51 39.92 14.36 22.17
CA PRO A 51 39.24 14.26 20.88
C PRO A 51 38.70 15.62 20.43
N THR A 52 38.99 16.03 19.20
CA THR A 52 38.41 17.24 18.61
C THR A 52 38.05 16.99 17.15
N ASP A 53 36.77 17.26 16.87
CA ASP A 53 36.19 17.81 15.64
C ASP A 53 37.01 17.81 14.35
N GLN A 54 36.50 17.10 13.34
CA GLN A 54 36.54 17.52 11.92
C GLN A 54 35.23 17.04 11.27
N ASN A 55 34.17 17.86 11.21
CA ASN A 55 33.90 18.80 10.12
C ASN A 55 34.27 18.25 8.72
N PHE A 56 33.41 17.39 8.18
CA PHE A 56 33.31 17.22 6.74
C PHE A 56 32.52 18.41 6.17
N ALA A 57 33.27 19.28 5.50
CA ALA A 57 32.76 20.42 4.76
C ALA A 57 31.69 19.96 3.76
N ARG A 58 30.47 20.46 3.97
CA ARG A 58 29.44 20.52 2.94
C ARG A 58 29.94 21.44 1.84
N HIS A 59 29.94 20.95 0.60
CA HIS A 59 30.03 21.82 -0.55
C HIS A 59 28.76 22.66 -0.62
N ASP A 60 28.85 23.89 -0.09
CA ASP A 60 27.88 24.95 -0.28
C ASP A 60 27.81 25.34 -1.76
N ASN A 61 26.77 24.84 -2.42
CA ASN A 61 26.11 25.51 -3.55
C ASN A 61 24.60 25.49 -3.29
N GLN A 62 24.22 25.82 -2.05
CA GLN A 62 22.84 26.09 -1.67
C GLN A 62 22.52 27.52 -2.14
N LEU A 63 21.98 27.66 -3.35
CA LEU A 63 21.23 28.87 -3.70
C LEU A 63 20.14 29.04 -2.63
N ASP A 64 20.21 30.16 -1.90
CA ASP A 64 19.42 30.55 -0.72
C ASP A 64 17.90 30.34 -0.85
N SER A 65 17.41 29.09 -0.77
CA SER A 65 15.99 28.83 -0.58
C SER A 65 15.68 28.87 0.91
N ARG A 66 15.12 29.98 1.39
CA ARG A 66 14.58 30.09 2.74
C ARG A 66 13.52 29.00 2.95
N ASN A 67 13.55 28.30 4.08
CA ASN A 67 12.52 27.33 4.43
C ASN A 67 11.27 28.07 4.94
N PRO A 68 10.14 28.06 4.20
CA PRO A 68 8.96 28.83 4.57
C PRO A 68 8.23 28.26 5.79
N TYR A 69 8.56 27.04 6.22
CA TYR A 69 7.94 26.34 7.35
C TYR A 69 8.83 26.27 8.61
N ALA A 70 9.98 26.94 8.62
CA ALA A 70 10.90 26.93 9.76
C ALA A 70 10.23 27.43 11.07
N PHE A 71 9.23 28.31 10.97
CA PHE A 71 8.46 28.79 12.14
C PHE A 71 7.63 27.69 12.82
N LEU A 72 7.35 26.59 12.12
CA LEU A 72 6.70 25.40 12.68
C LEU A 72 7.70 24.39 13.26
N GLY A 73 9.00 24.67 13.16
CA GLY A 73 10.04 23.68 13.43
C GLY A 73 10.17 22.61 12.34
N CYS A 74 9.59 22.83 11.16
CA CYS A 74 9.75 21.92 10.03
C CYS A 74 11.19 22.01 9.49
N ASP A 75 11.96 20.94 9.62
CA ASP A 75 13.17 20.76 8.83
C ASP A 75 12.84 20.30 7.41
N TRP A 76 13.85 20.35 6.52
CA TRP A 76 13.79 19.71 5.22
C TRP A 76 13.51 18.21 5.36
N PHE A 77 12.72 17.66 4.46
CA PHE A 77 12.30 16.26 4.50
C PHE A 77 12.90 15.44 3.36
N GLU A 78 13.06 14.14 3.59
CA GLU A 78 13.49 13.20 2.57
C GLU A 78 12.29 12.46 1.98
N VAL A 79 12.36 12.19 0.69
CA VAL A 79 11.37 11.38 -0.02
C VAL A 79 12.05 10.07 -0.40
N PRO A 80 11.58 8.91 0.12
CA PRO A 80 12.13 7.62 -0.29
C PRO A 80 12.01 7.45 -1.80
N LEU A 81 13.00 6.80 -2.41
CA LEU A 81 12.96 6.45 -3.83
C LEU A 81 11.65 5.71 -4.18
N GLN A 82 11.13 5.94 -5.38
CA GLN A 82 9.97 5.18 -5.84
C GLN A 82 10.37 3.71 -6.07
N PRO A 83 9.56 2.74 -5.62
CA PRO A 83 9.77 1.35 -5.97
C PRO A 83 9.69 1.19 -7.49
N THR A 84 10.64 0.47 -8.08
CA THR A 84 10.62 0.15 -9.51
C THR A 84 9.55 -0.88 -9.88
N VAL A 85 8.93 -1.51 -8.88
CA VAL A 85 7.99 -2.62 -9.05
C VAL A 85 6.57 -2.16 -8.75
N ASN A 86 5.66 -2.37 -9.72
CA ASN A 86 4.22 -2.26 -9.50
C ASN A 86 3.64 -3.65 -9.15
N PRO A 87 3.14 -3.87 -7.92
CA PRO A 87 2.58 -5.15 -7.48
C PRO A 87 1.20 -5.46 -8.09
N PHE A 88 0.52 -4.49 -8.70
CA PHE A 88 -0.83 -4.62 -9.23
C PHE A 88 -0.90 -4.69 -10.76
N ARG A 89 0.26 -4.57 -11.44
CA ARG A 89 0.36 -4.62 -12.89
C ARG A 89 0.19 -6.05 -13.40
N ASN A 90 -0.76 -6.24 -14.33
CA ASN A 90 -0.82 -7.41 -15.19
C ASN A 90 0.01 -7.14 -16.46
N TYR A 91 0.99 -8.00 -16.74
CA TYR A 91 1.97 -7.78 -17.82
C TYR A 91 1.50 -8.17 -19.21
N THR A 92 0.36 -8.86 -19.32
CA THR A 92 -0.13 -9.37 -20.60
C THR A 92 -1.55 -8.90 -20.86
N LYS A 93 -1.87 -7.65 -20.49
CA LYS A 93 -3.24 -7.14 -20.55
C LYS A 93 -3.84 -7.21 -21.96
N GLU A 94 -3.06 -6.92 -22.99
CA GLU A 94 -3.49 -6.92 -24.38
C GLU A 94 -3.23 -8.26 -25.08
N ILE A 95 -4.03 -8.55 -26.11
CA ILE A 95 -3.90 -9.76 -26.93
C ILE A 95 -3.05 -9.40 -28.14
N ASP A 96 -1.74 -9.52 -27.95
CA ASP A 96 -0.77 -9.12 -28.96
C ASP A 96 0.01 -10.32 -29.49
N GLY A 97 0.39 -10.22 -30.76
CA GLY A 97 1.23 -11.21 -31.43
C GLY A 97 0.45 -12.36 -32.09
N VAL A 98 1.04 -12.90 -33.15
CA VAL A 98 0.47 -13.97 -33.97
C VAL A 98 0.22 -15.24 -33.16
N TYR A 99 1.11 -15.53 -32.21
CA TYR A 99 0.99 -16.70 -31.32
C TYR A 99 -0.32 -16.67 -30.52
N GLU A 100 -0.66 -15.55 -29.87
CA GLU A 100 -1.87 -15.46 -29.05
C GLU A 100 -3.13 -15.60 -29.92
N TRP A 101 -3.17 -14.94 -31.08
CA TRP A 101 -4.30 -15.03 -32.02
C TRP A 101 -4.51 -16.45 -32.56
N LEU A 102 -3.43 -17.11 -32.99
CA LEU A 102 -3.50 -18.48 -33.49
C LEU A 102 -3.94 -19.46 -32.39
N LYS A 103 -3.39 -19.32 -31.18
CA LYS A 103 -3.77 -20.11 -30.01
C LYS A 103 -5.26 -19.94 -29.69
N ILE A 104 -5.76 -18.71 -29.67
CA ILE A 104 -7.18 -18.42 -29.43
C ILE A 104 -8.05 -19.07 -30.51
N LEU A 105 -7.68 -18.94 -31.79
CA LEU A 105 -8.42 -19.54 -32.91
C LEU A 105 -8.50 -21.06 -32.79
N ILE A 106 -7.38 -21.72 -32.52
CA ILE A 106 -7.31 -23.19 -32.38
C ILE A 106 -8.11 -23.67 -31.15
N LEU A 107 -8.05 -22.94 -30.04
CA LEU A 107 -8.70 -23.33 -28.79
C LEU A 107 -10.13 -22.82 -28.64
N PHE A 108 -10.65 -22.09 -29.61
CA PHE A 108 -12.01 -21.56 -29.58
C PHE A 108 -13.10 -22.64 -29.43
N PRO A 109 -13.05 -23.79 -30.14
CA PRO A 109 -14.02 -24.87 -29.92
C PRO A 109 -13.94 -25.45 -28.50
N VAL A 110 -12.71 -25.61 -27.98
CA VAL A 110 -12.47 -26.09 -26.61
C VAL A 110 -13.01 -25.10 -25.58
N MET A 111 -12.85 -23.81 -25.82
CA MET A 111 -13.40 -22.73 -25.00
C MET A 111 -14.93 -22.84 -24.90
N ILE A 112 -15.64 -23.05 -26.02
CA ILE A 112 -17.11 -23.21 -26.02
C ILE A 112 -17.52 -24.39 -25.15
N VAL A 113 -16.89 -25.55 -25.33
CA VAL A 113 -17.18 -26.75 -24.50
C VAL A 113 -16.94 -26.45 -23.02
N ARG A 114 -15.84 -25.78 -22.67
CA ARG A 114 -15.51 -25.40 -21.30
C ARG A 114 -16.51 -24.42 -20.70
N LEU A 115 -17.02 -23.45 -21.48
CA LEU A 115 -18.04 -22.51 -21.03
C LEU A 115 -19.36 -23.22 -20.71
N VAL A 116 -19.78 -24.17 -21.55
CA VAL A 116 -20.97 -25.00 -21.31
C VAL A 116 -20.79 -25.83 -20.02
N LEU A 117 -19.65 -26.52 -19.89
CA LEU A 117 -19.33 -27.31 -18.70
C LEU A 117 -19.24 -26.43 -17.45
N PHE A 118 -18.67 -25.23 -17.56
CA PHE A 118 -18.58 -24.26 -16.47
C PHE A 118 -19.97 -23.84 -16.00
N GLY A 119 -20.86 -23.48 -16.94
CA GLY A 119 -22.25 -23.14 -16.64
C GLY A 119 -23.01 -24.30 -15.98
N ALA A 120 -22.83 -25.52 -16.48
CA ALA A 120 -23.44 -26.72 -15.90
C ALA A 120 -22.93 -26.98 -14.46
N CYS A 121 -21.62 -26.90 -14.23
CA CYS A 121 -21.03 -27.09 -12.90
C CYS A 121 -21.50 -26.01 -11.91
N LEU A 122 -21.60 -24.76 -12.37
CA LEU A 122 -22.11 -23.65 -11.56
C LEU A 122 -23.59 -23.86 -11.20
N ALA A 123 -24.42 -24.30 -12.15
CA ALA A 123 -25.83 -24.59 -11.90
C ALA A 123 -26.03 -25.74 -10.90
N VAL A 124 -25.27 -26.83 -11.05
CA VAL A 124 -25.29 -27.97 -10.11
C VAL A 124 -24.85 -27.54 -8.72
N GLY A 125 -23.73 -26.82 -8.60
CA GLY A 125 -23.23 -26.31 -7.33
C GLY A 125 -24.18 -25.32 -6.67
N TYR A 126 -24.81 -24.45 -7.45
CA TYR A 126 -25.84 -23.52 -6.97
C TYR A 126 -27.07 -24.24 -6.45
N LEU A 127 -27.61 -25.23 -7.19
CA LEU A 127 -28.77 -26.00 -6.77
C LEU A 127 -28.48 -26.80 -5.49
N ALA A 128 -27.34 -27.49 -5.43
CA ALA A 128 -26.90 -28.20 -4.23
C ALA A 128 -26.77 -27.27 -3.02
N THR A 129 -26.21 -26.07 -3.23
CA THR A 129 -26.07 -25.08 -2.16
C THR A 129 -27.42 -24.51 -1.72
N LYS A 130 -28.33 -24.24 -2.65
CA LYS A 130 -29.70 -23.79 -2.34
C LYS A 130 -30.45 -24.84 -1.52
N LEU A 131 -30.31 -26.13 -1.85
CA LEU A 131 -30.87 -27.24 -1.08
C LEU A 131 -30.24 -27.33 0.31
N ALA A 132 -28.92 -27.22 0.43
CA ALA A 132 -28.22 -27.22 1.71
C ALA A 132 -28.66 -26.05 2.61
N LEU A 133 -28.91 -24.87 2.03
CA LEU A 133 -29.36 -23.68 2.75
C LEU A 133 -30.88 -23.60 2.96
N ALA A 134 -31.67 -24.47 2.35
CA ALA A 134 -33.13 -24.44 2.46
C ALA A 134 -33.56 -24.57 3.93
N GLY A 135 -34.23 -23.54 4.45
CA GLY A 135 -34.66 -23.46 5.85
C GLY A 135 -33.52 -23.21 6.86
N TRP A 136 -32.30 -22.91 6.42
CA TRP A 136 -31.21 -22.52 7.32
C TRP A 136 -31.18 -21.00 7.51
N LYS A 137 -31.53 -20.54 8.71
CA LYS A 137 -31.48 -19.12 9.08
C LYS A 137 -30.36 -18.80 10.08
N ASP A 138 -29.78 -19.82 10.70
CA ASP A 138 -28.75 -19.67 11.72
C ASP A 138 -27.38 -19.39 11.08
N ARG A 139 -26.92 -18.15 11.20
CA ARG A 139 -25.60 -17.73 10.70
C ARG A 139 -24.50 -17.84 11.75
N GLN A 140 -24.86 -18.01 13.01
CA GLN A 140 -23.92 -17.94 14.14
C GLN A 140 -23.32 -19.31 14.47
N ASN A 141 -24.11 -20.38 14.27
CA ASN A 141 -23.68 -21.75 14.53
C ASN A 141 -23.12 -22.46 13.29
N PRO A 142 -22.26 -23.47 13.47
CA PRO A 142 -21.74 -24.26 12.35
C PRO A 142 -22.86 -25.03 11.66
N MET A 143 -22.70 -25.24 10.35
CA MET A 143 -23.69 -25.95 9.55
C MET A 143 -23.83 -27.42 10.02
N PRO A 144 -25.05 -27.98 10.12
CA PRO A 144 -25.26 -29.36 10.53
C PRO A 144 -24.59 -30.36 9.59
N LYS A 145 -24.11 -31.49 10.14
CA LYS A 145 -23.34 -32.50 9.41
C LYS A 145 -24.00 -33.01 8.12
N TRP A 146 -25.33 -33.11 8.06
CA TRP A 146 -26.03 -33.57 6.85
C TRP A 146 -26.01 -32.52 5.73
N ARG A 147 -26.04 -31.22 6.05
CA ARG A 147 -25.89 -30.14 5.07
C ARG A 147 -24.46 -30.03 4.59
N CYS A 148 -23.48 -30.20 5.49
CA CYS A 148 -22.08 -30.35 5.11
C CYS A 148 -21.86 -31.52 4.15
N ARG A 149 -22.61 -32.63 4.31
CA ARG A 149 -22.59 -33.74 3.35
C ARG A 149 -23.08 -33.33 1.95
N ILE A 150 -24.13 -32.52 1.84
CA ILE A 150 -24.60 -31.98 0.55
C ILE A 150 -23.55 -31.06 -0.08
N MET A 151 -22.83 -30.28 0.73
CA MET A 151 -21.77 -29.37 0.25
C MET A 151 -20.59 -30.11 -0.42
N TRP A 152 -20.46 -31.43 -0.27
CA TRP A 152 -19.50 -32.21 -1.07
C TRP A 152 -19.79 -32.13 -2.57
N VAL A 153 -21.06 -32.03 -2.98
CA VAL A 153 -21.43 -31.81 -4.38
C VAL A 153 -20.88 -30.47 -4.86
N THR A 154 -21.08 -29.40 -4.07
CA THR A 154 -20.54 -28.07 -4.38
C THR A 154 -19.01 -28.08 -4.44
N ARG A 155 -18.34 -28.83 -3.55
CA ARG A 155 -16.88 -29.00 -3.55
C ARG A 155 -16.38 -29.75 -4.80
N PHE A 156 -17.09 -30.78 -5.24
CA PHE A 156 -16.82 -31.47 -6.50
C PHE A 156 -17.05 -30.55 -7.71
N SER A 157 -18.15 -29.78 -7.72
CA SER A 157 -18.40 -28.76 -8.74
C SER A 157 -17.27 -27.74 -8.81
N ALA A 158 -16.69 -27.32 -7.68
CA ALA A 158 -15.53 -26.43 -7.66
C ALA A 158 -14.29 -27.06 -8.32
N ARG A 159 -14.05 -28.36 -8.12
CA ARG A 159 -12.98 -29.08 -8.84
C ARG A 159 -13.20 -29.11 -10.35
N CYS A 160 -14.44 -29.36 -10.76
CA CYS A 160 -14.83 -29.34 -12.17
C CYS A 160 -14.70 -27.93 -12.77
N ILE A 161 -15.06 -26.88 -12.03
CA ILE A 161 -14.84 -25.49 -12.44
C ILE A 161 -13.35 -25.22 -12.66
N LEU A 162 -12.48 -25.63 -11.73
CA LEU A 162 -11.02 -25.51 -11.93
C LEU A 162 -10.57 -26.25 -13.20
N PHE A 163 -11.13 -27.42 -13.47
CA PHE A 163 -10.85 -28.18 -14.69
C PHE A 163 -11.30 -27.44 -15.95
N THR A 164 -12.47 -26.79 -15.96
CA THR A 164 -12.92 -26.00 -17.13
C THR A 164 -12.08 -24.75 -17.35
N PHE A 165 -11.53 -24.17 -16.29
CA PHE A 165 -10.48 -23.14 -16.38
C PHE A 165 -9.11 -23.70 -16.80
N GLY A 166 -8.99 -24.98 -17.18
CA GLY A 166 -7.74 -25.56 -17.65
C GLY A 166 -6.75 -25.96 -16.54
N TYR A 167 -7.12 -25.88 -15.26
CA TYR A 167 -6.33 -26.44 -14.15
C TYR A 167 -6.57 -27.95 -14.03
N HIS A 168 -6.07 -28.67 -15.04
CA HIS A 168 -6.18 -30.13 -15.11
C HIS A 168 -5.37 -30.79 -13.98
N TRP A 169 -4.16 -30.27 -13.72
CA TRP A 169 -3.23 -30.75 -12.70
C TRP A 169 -2.78 -29.56 -11.86
N ILE A 170 -2.73 -29.73 -10.53
CA ILE A 170 -2.28 -28.71 -9.59
C ILE A 170 -1.15 -29.32 -8.78
N LYS A 171 0.06 -28.76 -8.90
CA LYS A 171 1.23 -29.26 -8.16
C LYS A 171 1.12 -28.82 -6.71
N ARG A 172 1.34 -29.76 -5.79
CA ARG A 172 1.29 -29.52 -4.34
C ARG A 172 2.61 -29.91 -3.70
N LYS A 173 3.17 -29.00 -2.90
CA LYS A 173 4.33 -29.25 -2.04
C LYS A 173 3.88 -29.13 -0.58
N GLY A 174 4.21 -30.13 0.23
CA GLY A 174 3.71 -30.22 1.61
C GLY A 174 2.23 -30.65 1.67
N LYS A 175 1.63 -30.51 2.85
CA LYS A 175 0.24 -30.88 3.12
C LYS A 175 -0.41 -29.85 4.06
N PRO A 176 -1.74 -29.65 4.01
CA PRO A 176 -2.42 -28.84 5.01
C PRO A 176 -2.24 -29.46 6.40
N ALA A 177 -1.84 -28.68 7.42
CA ALA A 177 -1.89 -29.17 8.79
C ALA A 177 -3.33 -29.49 9.21
N PRO A 178 -3.52 -30.34 10.23
CA PRO A 178 -4.81 -30.50 10.90
C PRO A 178 -5.36 -29.15 11.37
N ARG A 179 -6.68 -29.05 11.47
CA ARG A 179 -7.34 -27.82 11.93
C ARG A 179 -6.91 -27.48 13.35
N GLU A 180 -6.81 -28.50 14.18
CA GLU A 180 -6.51 -28.45 15.61
C GLU A 180 -5.11 -27.86 15.85
N THR A 181 -4.18 -28.09 14.92
CA THR A 181 -2.82 -27.51 14.97
C THR A 181 -2.79 -26.08 14.43
N ALA A 182 -3.49 -25.82 13.32
CA ALA A 182 -3.51 -24.52 12.66
C ALA A 182 -4.95 -24.17 12.20
N PRO A 183 -5.73 -23.49 13.05
CA PRO A 183 -7.11 -23.14 12.72
C PRO A 183 -7.22 -22.04 11.66
N ILE A 184 -6.13 -21.29 11.43
CA ILE A 184 -6.04 -20.20 10.46
C ILE A 184 -5.03 -20.57 9.36
N VAL A 185 -5.43 -20.35 8.11
CA VAL A 185 -4.56 -20.43 6.93
C VAL A 185 -4.45 -19.03 6.34
N VAL A 186 -3.22 -18.61 6.02
CA VAL A 186 -2.97 -17.37 5.28
C VAL A 186 -2.33 -17.66 3.94
N SER A 187 -2.71 -16.93 2.90
CA SER A 187 -2.17 -17.11 1.55
C SER A 187 -1.88 -15.78 0.87
N ASN A 188 -0.88 -15.74 -0.02
CA ASN A 188 -0.80 -14.67 -1.01
C ASN A 188 -2.05 -14.75 -1.92
N HIS A 189 -2.42 -13.63 -2.51
CA HIS A 189 -3.61 -13.55 -3.36
C HIS A 189 -3.26 -12.95 -4.71
N VAL A 190 -3.31 -13.77 -5.75
CA VAL A 190 -2.88 -13.39 -7.10
C VAL A 190 -4.07 -13.32 -8.05
N SER A 191 -5.00 -14.27 -7.94
CA SER A 191 -6.08 -14.43 -8.92
C SER A 191 -7.43 -14.70 -8.26
N TYR A 192 -8.51 -14.40 -8.98
CA TYR A 192 -9.87 -14.78 -8.57
C TYR A 192 -10.06 -16.31 -8.50
N ILE A 193 -9.10 -17.08 -9.04
CA ILE A 193 -9.06 -18.55 -8.95
C ILE A 193 -8.67 -19.03 -7.54
N ASP A 194 -7.91 -18.25 -6.75
CA ASP A 194 -7.41 -18.69 -5.44
C ASP A 194 -8.54 -19.14 -4.49
N PRO A 195 -9.64 -18.36 -4.30
CA PRO A 195 -10.74 -18.79 -3.44
C PRO A 195 -11.45 -20.05 -3.94
N ILE A 196 -11.51 -20.27 -5.26
CA ILE A 196 -12.11 -21.48 -5.85
C ILE A 196 -11.24 -22.71 -5.53
N PHE A 197 -9.91 -22.56 -5.69
CA PHE A 197 -8.96 -23.58 -5.30
C PHE A 197 -9.09 -23.92 -3.81
N TYR A 198 -9.05 -22.94 -2.92
CA TYR A 198 -9.15 -23.20 -1.49
C TYR A 198 -10.51 -23.76 -1.08
N PHE A 199 -11.60 -23.36 -1.73
CA PHE A 199 -12.91 -23.95 -1.47
C PHE A 199 -12.94 -25.44 -1.85
N TYR A 200 -12.36 -25.79 -3.00
CA TYR A 200 -12.15 -27.18 -3.40
C TYR A 200 -11.18 -27.92 -2.47
N GLU A 201 -10.12 -27.30 -1.99
CA GLU A 201 -9.04 -27.99 -1.27
C GLU A 201 -9.36 -28.14 0.23
N LEU A 202 -9.79 -27.06 0.88
CA LEU A 202 -9.95 -26.98 2.34
C LEU A 202 -11.40 -26.73 2.78
N SER A 203 -12.27 -26.27 1.87
CA SER A 203 -13.62 -25.78 2.19
C SER A 203 -13.65 -24.86 3.43
N PRO A 204 -12.82 -23.80 3.46
CA PRO A 204 -12.63 -22.96 4.63
C PRO A 204 -13.77 -21.94 4.78
N THR A 205 -13.86 -21.34 5.97
CA THR A 205 -14.54 -20.06 6.14
C THR A 205 -13.60 -18.94 5.66
N ILE A 206 -14.07 -18.16 4.69
CA ILE A 206 -13.29 -17.07 4.07
C ILE A 206 -13.66 -15.74 4.72
N VAL A 207 -12.68 -14.84 4.85
CA VAL A 207 -12.92 -13.43 5.19
C VAL A 207 -12.92 -12.62 3.89
N ALA A 208 -14.00 -11.89 3.61
CA ALA A 208 -14.18 -11.18 2.35
C ALA A 208 -14.80 -9.79 2.54
N SER A 209 -14.64 -8.93 1.54
CA SER A 209 -15.31 -7.62 1.51
C SER A 209 -16.84 -7.78 1.47
N GLU A 210 -17.56 -6.92 2.19
CA GLU A 210 -19.03 -6.81 2.12
C GLU A 210 -19.55 -6.63 0.69
N SER A 211 -18.76 -6.02 -0.20
CA SER A 211 -19.11 -5.78 -1.61
C SER A 211 -19.29 -7.04 -2.46
N HIS A 212 -18.85 -8.23 -2.02
CA HIS A 212 -18.97 -9.46 -2.80
C HIS A 212 -20.33 -10.17 -2.65
N ASP A 213 -21.18 -9.78 -1.69
CA ASP A 213 -22.51 -10.40 -1.50
C ASP A 213 -23.51 -10.04 -2.62
N SER A 214 -23.25 -8.94 -3.35
CA SER A 214 -24.11 -8.44 -4.43
C SER A 214 -23.97 -9.20 -5.75
N ILE A 215 -23.00 -10.12 -5.89
CA ILE A 215 -22.77 -10.88 -7.11
C ILE A 215 -23.81 -12.03 -7.21
N PRO A 216 -24.69 -12.05 -8.24
CA PRO A 216 -25.68 -13.12 -8.41
C PRO A 216 -25.03 -14.50 -8.52
N PHE A 217 -25.70 -15.55 -8.02
CA PHE A 217 -25.23 -16.94 -7.90
C PHE A 217 -24.05 -17.15 -6.92
N VAL A 218 -23.04 -16.29 -6.99
CA VAL A 218 -21.86 -16.34 -6.12
C VAL A 218 -22.23 -15.99 -4.68
N GLY A 219 -23.06 -14.96 -4.44
CA GLY A 219 -23.51 -14.58 -3.10
C GLY A 219 -24.24 -15.70 -2.34
N THR A 220 -25.00 -16.56 -3.04
CA THR A 220 -25.65 -17.73 -2.42
C THR A 220 -24.63 -18.78 -1.98
N ILE A 221 -23.60 -19.02 -2.79
CA ILE A 221 -22.53 -19.97 -2.48
C ILE A 221 -21.64 -19.42 -1.34
N ILE A 222 -21.28 -18.13 -1.39
CA ILE A 222 -20.53 -17.42 -0.35
C ILE A 222 -21.26 -17.50 1.00
N ARG A 223 -22.58 -17.33 1.03
CA ARG A 223 -23.37 -17.50 2.27
C ARG A 223 -23.25 -18.90 2.87
N ALA A 224 -23.12 -19.95 2.06
CA ALA A 224 -22.90 -21.31 2.56
C ALA A 224 -21.49 -21.55 3.12
N MET A 225 -20.49 -20.76 2.71
CA MET A 225 -19.13 -20.81 3.25
C MET A 225 -18.99 -20.11 4.63
N GLN A 226 -20.10 -19.62 5.20
CA GLN A 226 -20.14 -18.89 6.48
C GLN A 226 -19.14 -17.71 6.51
N VAL A 227 -19.02 -16.99 5.40
CA VAL A 227 -18.07 -15.90 5.21
C VAL A 227 -18.17 -14.84 6.31
N ILE A 228 -17.01 -14.38 6.76
CA ILE A 228 -16.89 -13.22 7.65
C ILE A 228 -16.74 -12.00 6.75
N TYR A 229 -17.76 -11.15 6.74
CA TYR A 229 -17.73 -9.92 5.96
C TYR A 229 -16.97 -8.81 6.71
N VAL A 230 -16.23 -8.00 5.95
CA VAL A 230 -15.46 -6.86 6.43
C VAL A 230 -15.70 -5.65 5.53
N ASN A 231 -16.09 -4.54 6.12
CA ASN A 231 -15.93 -3.22 5.53
C ASN A 231 -14.64 -2.58 6.04
N ARG A 232 -13.69 -2.35 5.13
CA ARG A 232 -12.34 -1.86 5.42
C ARG A 232 -12.32 -0.42 5.94
N PHE A 233 -13.31 0.36 5.52
CA PHE A 233 -13.45 1.77 5.90
C PHE A 233 -14.19 1.94 7.24
N SER A 234 -14.78 0.87 7.77
CA SER A 234 -15.49 0.88 9.05
C SER A 234 -14.66 0.22 10.15
N SER A 235 -14.21 1.02 11.12
CA SER A 235 -13.49 0.52 12.30
C SER A 235 -14.30 -0.50 13.09
N SER A 236 -15.62 -0.29 13.23
CA SER A 236 -16.51 -1.23 13.92
C SER A 236 -16.65 -2.55 13.15
N SER A 237 -16.78 -2.51 11.81
CA SER A 237 -16.83 -3.73 10.97
C SER A 237 -15.53 -4.53 11.06
N ARG A 238 -14.35 -3.86 11.04
CA ARG A 238 -13.05 -4.53 11.24
C ARG A 238 -12.94 -5.20 12.62
N LYS A 239 -13.35 -4.52 13.69
CA LYS A 239 -13.38 -5.09 15.05
C LYS A 239 -14.30 -6.30 15.15
N HIS A 240 -15.50 -6.21 14.56
CA HIS A 240 -16.45 -7.32 14.50
C HIS A 240 -15.85 -8.54 13.79
N ALA A 241 -15.19 -8.34 12.66
CA ALA A 241 -14.56 -9.43 11.92
C ALA A 241 -13.42 -10.10 12.71
N VAL A 242 -12.58 -9.33 13.41
CA VAL A 242 -11.53 -9.88 14.29
C VAL A 242 -12.14 -10.73 15.41
N ASN A 243 -13.23 -10.27 16.02
CA ASN A 243 -13.95 -11.03 17.05
C ASN A 243 -14.51 -12.35 16.47
N GLU A 244 -15.04 -12.32 15.26
CA GLU A 244 -15.58 -13.50 14.60
C GLU A 244 -14.48 -14.49 14.16
N ILE A 245 -13.32 -13.98 13.71
CA ILE A 245 -12.11 -14.78 13.44
C ILE A 245 -11.70 -15.46 14.73
N LYS A 246 -11.54 -14.72 15.84
CA LYS A 246 -11.17 -15.29 17.15
C LYS A 246 -12.17 -16.37 17.59
N ARG A 247 -13.48 -16.09 17.50
CA ARG A 247 -14.54 -17.03 17.87
C ARG A 247 -14.49 -18.33 17.06
N LYS A 248 -14.36 -18.23 15.73
CA LYS A 248 -14.31 -19.42 14.85
C LYS A 248 -12.98 -20.15 14.93
N ALA A 249 -11.88 -19.46 15.21
CA ALA A 249 -10.57 -20.07 15.33
C ALA A 249 -10.43 -20.85 16.65
N SER A 250 -11.04 -20.38 17.75
CA SER A 250 -11.00 -21.06 19.06
C SER A 250 -11.99 -22.23 19.22
N CYS A 251 -12.85 -22.49 18.24
CA CYS A 251 -13.91 -23.49 18.35
C CYS A 251 -13.77 -24.58 17.28
N ASP A 252 -13.49 -25.82 17.68
CA ASP A 252 -13.26 -26.93 16.74
C ASP A 252 -14.46 -27.34 15.88
N LYS A 253 -15.63 -26.75 16.13
CA LYS A 253 -16.86 -27.03 15.37
C LYS A 253 -16.95 -26.28 14.04
N PHE A 254 -16.16 -25.22 13.84
CA PHE A 254 -16.17 -24.45 12.59
C PHE A 254 -15.13 -24.99 11.59
N PRO A 255 -15.31 -24.75 10.28
CA PRO A 255 -14.24 -24.94 9.31
C PRO A 255 -13.04 -24.05 9.62
N ARG A 256 -11.85 -24.42 9.12
CA ARG A 256 -10.66 -23.54 9.22
C ARG A 256 -10.88 -22.23 8.50
N LEU A 257 -10.22 -21.19 8.99
CA LEU A 257 -10.30 -19.86 8.43
C LEU A 257 -9.25 -19.69 7.33
N LEU A 258 -9.64 -19.04 6.23
CA LEU A 258 -8.73 -18.59 5.18
C LEU A 258 -8.73 -17.07 5.12
N LEU A 259 -7.54 -16.49 5.22
CA LEU A 259 -7.31 -15.06 5.04
C LEU A 259 -6.26 -14.81 3.97
N PHE A 260 -6.47 -13.75 3.20
CA PHE A 260 -5.48 -13.20 2.30
C PHE A 260 -4.95 -11.91 2.93
N PRO A 261 -3.86 -11.96 3.71
CA PRO A 261 -3.44 -10.83 4.54
C PRO A 261 -2.99 -9.62 3.72
N GLU A 262 -2.65 -9.77 2.43
CA GLU A 262 -2.44 -8.65 1.49
C GLU A 262 -3.67 -7.72 1.41
N GLY A 263 -4.87 -8.23 1.69
CA GLY A 263 -6.11 -7.47 1.63
C GLY A 263 -6.53 -7.11 0.19
N THR A 264 -5.80 -7.54 -0.82
CA THR A 264 -6.13 -7.35 -2.24
C THR A 264 -5.41 -8.41 -3.08
N THR A 265 -5.61 -8.39 -4.40
CA THR A 265 -4.85 -9.22 -5.34
C THR A 265 -3.62 -8.49 -5.88
N THR A 266 -2.50 -9.19 -6.00
CA THR A 266 -1.24 -8.72 -6.59
C THR A 266 -0.82 -9.60 -7.77
N ASN A 267 0.31 -9.29 -8.41
CA ASN A 267 0.92 -10.12 -9.45
C ASN A 267 1.86 -11.20 -8.91
N GLY A 268 1.99 -11.33 -7.58
CA GLY A 268 2.82 -12.35 -6.94
C GLY A 268 4.33 -12.19 -7.12
N ARG A 269 4.81 -11.09 -7.73
CA ARG A 269 6.25 -10.79 -7.88
C ARG A 269 6.88 -10.17 -6.64
N VAL A 270 6.06 -9.67 -5.73
CA VAL A 270 6.44 -9.11 -4.43
C VAL A 270 5.36 -9.47 -3.41
N ILE A 271 5.71 -9.41 -2.13
CA ILE A 271 4.74 -9.43 -1.05
C ILE A 271 4.49 -8.00 -0.57
N ILE A 272 3.23 -7.58 -0.56
CA ILE A 272 2.82 -6.28 -0.03
C ILE A 272 2.55 -6.36 1.47
N SER A 273 2.29 -5.22 2.11
CA SER A 273 2.06 -5.14 3.55
C SER A 273 0.81 -5.91 3.99
N PHE A 274 0.94 -6.67 5.08
CA PHE A 274 -0.13 -7.50 5.60
C PHE A 274 -1.05 -6.73 6.54
N GLN A 275 -2.35 -6.92 6.33
CA GLN A 275 -3.41 -6.56 7.27
C GLN A 275 -3.32 -7.45 8.51
N LEU A 276 -3.45 -6.85 9.69
CA LEU A 276 -3.21 -7.54 10.97
C LEU A 276 -4.36 -8.45 11.43
N GLY A 277 -5.51 -8.43 10.74
CA GLY A 277 -6.74 -9.12 11.19
C GLY A 277 -6.58 -10.62 11.45
N ALA A 278 -5.72 -11.31 10.68
CA ALA A 278 -5.42 -12.72 10.88
C ALA A 278 -4.54 -13.00 12.11
N PHE A 279 -3.75 -12.00 12.53
CA PHE A 279 -2.66 -12.15 13.51
C PHE A 279 -3.06 -11.65 14.91
N ILE A 280 -4.00 -10.69 14.99
CA ILE A 280 -4.53 -10.17 16.27
C ILE A 280 -5.07 -11.27 17.20
N PRO A 281 -5.77 -12.32 16.72
CA PRO A 281 -6.27 -13.37 17.62
C PRO A 281 -5.19 -14.19 18.33
N GLY A 282 -3.95 -14.22 17.83
CA GLY A 282 -2.85 -14.97 18.44
C GLY A 282 -2.95 -16.49 18.27
N HIS A 283 -3.61 -16.99 17.22
CA HIS A 283 -3.66 -18.43 16.95
C HIS A 283 -2.56 -18.86 15.99
N THR A 284 -2.14 -20.13 16.07
CA THR A 284 -1.21 -20.73 15.12
C THR A 284 -1.74 -20.63 13.69
N ILE A 285 -0.89 -20.20 12.77
CA ILE A 285 -1.22 -20.01 11.37
C ILE A 285 -0.41 -20.97 10.50
N GLN A 286 -1.05 -21.54 9.48
CA GLN A 286 -0.33 -22.17 8.37
C GLN A 286 -0.26 -21.19 7.19
N PRO A 287 0.93 -20.71 6.83
CA PRO A 287 1.13 -19.97 5.60
C PRO A 287 1.12 -20.93 4.40
N VAL A 288 0.46 -20.52 3.32
CA VAL A 288 0.41 -21.25 2.05
C VAL A 288 0.74 -20.27 0.95
N ILE A 289 1.57 -20.68 0.00
CA ILE A 289 1.91 -19.84 -1.14
C ILE A 289 1.41 -20.47 -2.43
N VAL A 290 0.85 -19.63 -3.29
CA VAL A 290 0.34 -19.98 -4.61
C VAL A 290 1.20 -19.27 -5.65
N ARG A 291 1.74 -20.05 -6.59
CA ARG A 291 2.51 -19.55 -7.73
C ARG A 291 1.77 -19.86 -9.02
N TYR A 292 1.76 -18.85 -9.90
CA TYR A 292 1.25 -18.96 -11.25
C TYR A 292 2.42 -18.81 -12.23
N PRO A 293 2.95 -19.92 -12.78
CA PRO A 293 3.92 -19.84 -13.86
C PRO A 293 3.31 -19.09 -15.07
N HIS A 294 3.81 -17.89 -15.34
CA HIS A 294 3.33 -17.02 -16.43
C HIS A 294 3.85 -17.46 -17.80
N VAL A 295 3.66 -18.75 -18.14
CA VAL A 295 4.23 -19.35 -19.36
C VAL A 295 3.60 -18.77 -20.63
N HIS A 296 2.28 -18.58 -20.63
CA HIS A 296 1.55 -18.10 -21.81
C HIS A 296 0.85 -16.77 -21.60
N PHE A 297 0.38 -16.52 -20.37
CA PHE A 297 -0.12 -15.21 -19.98
C PHE A 297 -0.08 -15.05 -18.46
N ASP A 298 -0.27 -13.81 -18.03
CA ASP A 298 -0.33 -13.41 -16.63
C ASP A 298 -1.75 -13.56 -16.06
N GLN A 299 -1.91 -14.50 -15.11
CA GLN A 299 -3.17 -14.83 -14.45
C GLN A 299 -3.57 -13.87 -13.31
N SER A 300 -2.73 -12.87 -13.00
CA SER A 300 -3.02 -11.91 -11.94
C SER A 300 -4.25 -11.06 -12.25
N TRP A 301 -5.13 -10.86 -11.27
CA TRP A 301 -6.37 -10.11 -11.50
C TRP A 301 -6.08 -8.61 -11.68
N GLY A 302 -5.21 -8.03 -10.84
CA GLY A 302 -4.67 -6.68 -11.03
C GLY A 302 -5.68 -5.66 -11.59
N HIS A 303 -5.30 -4.97 -12.67
CA HIS A 303 -6.12 -3.98 -13.36
C HIS A 303 -6.67 -4.47 -14.73
N ILE A 304 -7.03 -5.76 -14.83
CA ILE A 304 -7.70 -6.34 -16.01
C ILE A 304 -9.17 -6.66 -15.69
N SER A 305 -10.07 -6.46 -16.66
CA SER A 305 -11.47 -6.83 -16.48
C SER A 305 -11.61 -8.34 -16.28
N LEU A 306 -12.47 -8.74 -15.34
CA LEU A 306 -12.67 -10.16 -15.02
C LEU A 306 -13.07 -10.98 -16.25
N ALA A 307 -13.94 -10.44 -17.10
CA ALA A 307 -14.36 -11.09 -18.34
C ALA A 307 -13.21 -11.33 -19.32
N LYS A 308 -12.31 -10.34 -19.51
CA LYS A 308 -11.13 -10.48 -20.37
C LYS A 308 -10.18 -11.52 -19.80
N LEU A 309 -9.96 -11.52 -18.49
CA LEU A 309 -9.10 -12.52 -17.83
C LEU A 309 -9.70 -13.93 -17.94
N MET A 310 -11.00 -14.09 -17.69
CA MET A 310 -11.71 -15.38 -17.86
C MET A 310 -11.60 -15.90 -19.29
N PHE A 311 -11.84 -15.05 -20.29
CA PHE A 311 -11.69 -15.41 -21.72
C PHE A 311 -10.30 -15.95 -22.01
N ARG A 312 -9.25 -15.28 -21.51
CA ARG A 312 -7.85 -15.71 -21.70
C ARG A 312 -7.53 -17.02 -20.98
N MET A 313 -8.12 -17.25 -19.80
CA MET A 313 -7.99 -18.53 -19.09
C MET A 313 -8.64 -19.68 -19.88
N PHE A 314 -9.85 -19.48 -20.41
CA PHE A 314 -10.57 -20.51 -21.15
C PHE A 314 -9.92 -20.86 -22.50
N THR A 315 -9.20 -19.92 -23.10
CA THR A 315 -8.45 -20.09 -24.35
C THR A 315 -7.00 -20.56 -24.12
N GLN A 316 -6.64 -21.06 -22.94
CA GLN A 316 -5.40 -21.83 -22.74
C GLN A 316 -5.65 -23.32 -22.83
N PHE A 317 -4.72 -24.09 -23.37
CA PHE A 317 -4.83 -25.55 -23.25
C PHE A 317 -4.76 -25.97 -21.77
N HIS A 318 -3.78 -25.47 -21.04
CA HIS A 318 -3.58 -25.74 -19.63
C HIS A 318 -3.17 -24.46 -18.88
N ASN A 319 -3.72 -24.28 -17.68
CA ASN A 319 -3.28 -23.23 -16.76
C ASN A 319 -2.50 -23.86 -15.61
N PHE A 320 -1.36 -23.26 -15.30
CA PHE A 320 -0.45 -23.75 -14.27
C PHE A 320 -0.75 -23.11 -12.92
N MET A 321 -0.79 -23.94 -11.89
CA MET A 321 -0.87 -23.53 -10.49
C MET A 321 0.02 -24.45 -9.66
N GLU A 322 0.88 -23.85 -8.85
CA GLU A 322 1.71 -24.54 -7.87
C GLU A 322 1.40 -24.03 -6.48
N VAL A 323 1.12 -24.95 -5.55
CA VAL A 323 0.73 -24.64 -4.18
C VAL A 323 1.73 -25.27 -3.23
N GLU A 324 2.19 -24.49 -2.27
CA GLU A 324 3.16 -24.95 -1.28
C GLU A 324 2.71 -24.57 0.13
N TYR A 325 2.56 -25.60 0.97
CA TYR A 325 2.22 -25.46 2.39
C TYR A 325 3.51 -25.26 3.19
N LEU A 326 3.69 -24.06 3.75
CA LEU A 326 4.88 -23.71 4.54
C LEU A 326 4.71 -24.17 5.99
N PRO A 327 5.79 -24.43 6.76
CA PRO A 327 5.69 -24.82 8.16
C PRO A 327 4.77 -23.91 8.98
N VAL A 328 4.05 -24.50 9.95
CA VAL A 328 3.18 -23.74 10.85
C VAL A 328 3.97 -22.71 11.63
N ILE A 329 3.38 -21.53 11.82
CA ILE A 329 3.98 -20.44 12.58
C ILE A 329 3.05 -20.16 13.75
N SER A 330 3.52 -20.48 14.95
CA SER A 330 2.88 -20.10 16.20
C SER A 330 3.40 -18.73 16.67
N PRO A 331 2.59 -17.98 17.42
CA PRO A 331 3.10 -16.83 18.16
C PRO A 331 4.24 -17.24 19.10
N LEU A 332 5.24 -16.37 19.25
CA LEU A 332 6.32 -16.58 20.22
C LEU A 332 5.79 -16.36 21.65
N ASP A 333 6.19 -17.24 22.58
CA ASP A 333 5.94 -17.22 24.04
C ASP A 333 4.57 -16.67 24.51
N HIS A 334 3.65 -17.57 24.89
CA HIS A 334 2.41 -17.32 25.65
C HIS A 334 1.87 -15.86 25.62
N GLU A 335 1.37 -15.44 24.46
CA GLU A 335 0.53 -14.23 24.27
C GLU A 335 1.21 -12.84 24.34
N LYS A 336 2.55 -12.73 24.39
CA LYS A 336 3.22 -11.40 24.43
C LYS A 336 3.66 -10.84 23.08
N GLU A 337 3.70 -11.65 22.02
CA GLU A 337 4.09 -11.15 20.70
C GLU A 337 3.00 -10.23 20.11
N SER A 338 3.40 -9.06 19.62
CA SER A 338 2.49 -8.15 18.93
C SER A 338 2.03 -8.72 17.58
N ALA A 339 0.80 -8.40 17.17
CA ALA A 339 0.27 -8.81 15.87
C ALA A 339 1.15 -8.35 14.69
N VAL A 340 1.86 -7.22 14.84
CA VAL A 340 2.80 -6.68 13.85
C VAL A 340 4.05 -7.56 13.74
N SER A 341 4.63 -7.99 14.86
CA SER A 341 5.77 -8.92 14.84
C SER A 341 5.38 -10.26 14.22
N PHE A 342 4.23 -10.80 14.62
CA PHE A 342 3.74 -12.09 14.13
C PHE A 342 3.44 -12.05 12.62
N SER A 343 2.81 -10.97 12.13
CA SER A 343 2.58 -10.78 10.71
C SER A 343 3.90 -10.60 9.94
N GLY A 344 4.88 -9.89 10.52
CA GLY A 344 6.20 -9.68 9.94
C GLY A 344 6.97 -11.00 9.74
N ARG A 345 7.00 -11.89 10.75
CA ARG A 345 7.62 -13.22 10.62
C ARG A 345 6.92 -14.06 9.56
N THR A 346 5.60 -14.06 9.55
CA THR A 346 4.80 -14.81 8.58
C THR A 346 5.02 -14.31 7.16
N SER A 347 5.00 -12.99 6.96
CA SER A 347 5.24 -12.35 5.68
C SER A 347 6.67 -12.65 5.18
N ARG A 348 7.68 -12.64 6.06
CA ARG A 348 9.07 -12.96 5.71
C ARG A 348 9.22 -14.42 5.30
N ALA A 349 8.57 -15.35 6.00
CA ALA A 349 8.57 -16.77 5.63
C ALA A 349 7.94 -16.99 4.24
N MET A 350 6.81 -16.32 3.97
CA MET A 350 6.15 -16.38 2.66
C MET A 350 7.01 -15.76 1.56
N ALA A 351 7.61 -14.59 1.80
CA ALA A 351 8.48 -13.90 0.84
C ALA A 351 9.73 -14.73 0.51
N THR A 352 10.35 -15.34 1.52
CA THR A 352 11.51 -16.24 1.35
C THR A 352 11.15 -17.45 0.50
N ALA A 353 10.03 -18.10 0.80
CA ALA A 353 9.60 -19.26 0.04
C ALA A 353 9.18 -18.91 -1.40
N LEU A 354 8.56 -17.75 -1.62
CA LEU A 354 8.27 -17.24 -2.96
C LEU A 354 9.50 -16.75 -3.72
N ASN A 355 10.63 -16.53 -3.03
CA ASN A 355 11.83 -15.87 -3.55
C ASN A 355 11.54 -14.47 -4.12
N VAL A 356 10.85 -13.64 -3.32
CA VAL A 356 10.46 -12.28 -3.69
C VAL A 356 10.77 -11.28 -2.59
N VAL A 357 10.83 -10.00 -2.94
CA VAL A 357 11.02 -8.91 -1.98
C VAL A 357 9.69 -8.50 -1.33
N GLN A 358 9.78 -7.95 -0.13
CA GLN A 358 8.66 -7.30 0.55
C GLN A 358 8.66 -5.81 0.23
N THR A 359 7.47 -5.23 0.07
CA THR A 359 7.30 -3.80 -0.17
C THR A 359 6.28 -3.22 0.80
N CYS A 360 6.35 -1.91 1.03
CA CYS A 360 5.41 -1.20 1.90
C CYS A 360 4.12 -0.78 1.15
N HIS A 361 3.88 -1.34 -0.04
CA HIS A 361 2.58 -1.19 -0.71
C HIS A 361 1.46 -1.77 0.15
N SER A 362 0.27 -1.19 0.04
CA SER A 362 -0.93 -1.67 0.70
C SER A 362 -2.16 -1.54 -0.22
N TYR A 363 -3.34 -1.86 0.29
CA TYR A 363 -4.59 -1.58 -0.42
C TYR A 363 -4.75 -0.08 -0.76
N GLY A 364 -4.17 0.83 0.04
CA GLY A 364 -4.17 2.26 -0.24
C GLY A 364 -3.48 2.59 -1.57
N ASP A 365 -2.37 1.92 -1.90
CA ASP A 365 -1.70 2.11 -3.20
C ASP A 365 -2.56 1.64 -4.38
N LEU A 366 -3.36 0.58 -4.19
CA LEU A 366 -4.33 0.18 -5.21
C LEU A 366 -5.42 1.25 -5.38
N MET A 367 -5.88 1.90 -4.31
CA MET A 367 -6.84 3.02 -4.42
C MET A 367 -6.24 4.20 -5.18
N LEU A 368 -4.99 4.58 -4.87
CA LEU A 368 -4.27 5.63 -5.59
C LEU A 368 -4.09 5.27 -7.08
N LEU A 369 -3.70 4.03 -7.37
CA LEU A 369 -3.54 3.53 -8.74
C LEU A 369 -4.85 3.58 -9.53
N VAL A 370 -5.96 3.14 -8.94
CA VAL A 370 -7.29 3.18 -9.57
C VAL A 370 -7.73 4.62 -9.81
N LYS A 371 -7.54 5.51 -8.84
CA LYS A 371 -7.89 6.93 -8.99
C LYS A 371 -7.10 7.60 -10.12
N ALA A 372 -5.80 7.33 -10.23
CA ALA A 372 -4.96 7.83 -11.31
C ALA A 372 -5.40 7.27 -12.68
N PHE A 373 -5.80 5.99 -12.73
CA PHE A 373 -6.35 5.38 -13.96
C PHE A 373 -7.68 6.00 -14.38
N GLU A 374 -8.62 6.19 -13.45
CA GLU A 374 -9.92 6.84 -13.70
C GLU A 374 -9.74 8.29 -14.16
N SER A 375 -8.69 8.94 -13.69
CA SER A 375 -8.27 10.28 -14.08
C SER A 375 -7.41 10.30 -15.36
N LYS A 376 -7.36 9.18 -16.09
CA LYS A 376 -6.72 9.01 -17.41
C LYS A 376 -5.23 9.38 -17.46
N GLN A 377 -4.51 9.16 -16.36
CA GLN A 377 -3.06 9.39 -16.33
C GLN A 377 -2.33 8.34 -17.17
N GLU A 378 -1.29 8.76 -17.91
CA GLU A 378 -0.53 7.86 -18.79
C GLU A 378 0.31 6.84 -18.00
N ASN A 379 0.88 7.27 -16.87
CA ASN A 379 1.60 6.39 -15.95
C ASN A 379 0.96 6.38 -14.55
N PRO A 380 -0.14 5.62 -14.33
CA PRO A 380 -0.79 5.53 -13.02
C PRO A 380 0.11 4.99 -11.91
N SER A 381 1.16 4.22 -12.24
CA SER A 381 2.06 3.63 -11.24
C SER A 381 2.88 4.69 -10.50
N ALA A 382 3.11 5.86 -11.12
CA ALA A 382 3.88 6.95 -10.54
C ALA A 382 3.21 7.60 -9.30
N TYR A 383 1.92 7.32 -9.08
CA TYR A 383 1.12 7.86 -7.98
C TYR A 383 1.06 6.94 -6.75
N MET A 384 1.68 5.76 -6.81
CA MET A 384 1.82 4.91 -5.63
C MET A 384 2.94 5.45 -4.72
N VAL A 385 2.77 5.28 -3.41
CA VAL A 385 3.64 5.93 -2.41
C VAL A 385 4.13 4.97 -1.33
N GLU A 386 3.81 3.69 -1.44
CA GLU A 386 3.99 2.68 -0.39
C GLU A 386 3.20 3.06 0.87
N MET A 387 1.87 3.03 0.75
CA MET A 387 0.93 3.56 1.74
C MET A 387 1.11 3.00 3.16
N ALA A 388 1.60 1.77 3.34
CA ALA A 388 1.86 1.27 4.69
C ALA A 388 3.01 2.03 5.39
N ARG A 389 4.01 2.49 4.63
CA ARG A 389 5.08 3.36 5.16
C ARG A 389 4.54 4.75 5.46
N VAL A 390 3.70 5.29 4.58
CA VAL A 390 3.05 6.61 4.80
C VAL A 390 2.17 6.60 6.05
N GLU A 391 1.35 5.57 6.23
CA GLU A 391 0.51 5.40 7.44
C GLU A 391 1.37 5.28 8.71
N LEU A 392 2.51 4.60 8.63
CA LEU A 392 3.42 4.41 9.77
C LEU A 392 4.18 5.69 10.15
N LEU A 393 4.76 6.38 9.17
CA LEU A 393 5.63 7.55 9.42
C LEU A 393 4.84 8.84 9.57
N HIS A 394 3.72 8.98 8.86
CA HIS A 394 2.98 10.22 8.76
C HIS A 394 1.56 10.16 9.29
N HIS A 395 1.07 9.00 9.75
CA HIS A 395 -0.30 8.84 10.25
C HIS A 395 -1.40 9.28 9.27
N ILE A 396 -1.08 9.42 7.98
CA ILE A 396 -2.03 9.71 6.90
C ILE A 396 -2.64 8.39 6.45
N ASN A 397 -3.95 8.28 6.57
CA ASN A 397 -4.66 7.08 6.14
C ASN A 397 -4.90 7.06 4.62
N SER A 398 -5.25 5.90 4.09
CA SER A 398 -5.51 5.69 2.67
C SER A 398 -6.57 6.63 2.05
N LEU A 399 -7.61 7.05 2.78
CA LEU A 399 -8.62 7.99 2.26
C LEU A 399 -8.07 9.42 2.19
N GLU A 400 -7.36 9.86 3.24
CA GLU A 400 -6.70 11.17 3.25
C GLU A 400 -5.66 11.27 2.11
N ALA A 401 -4.91 10.21 1.84
CA ALA A 401 -3.98 10.17 0.70
C ALA A 401 -4.69 10.30 -0.65
N VAL A 402 -5.88 9.72 -0.82
CA VAL A 402 -6.71 9.91 -2.03
C VAL A 402 -7.20 11.36 -2.13
N ASP A 403 -7.56 12.00 -1.01
CA ASP A 403 -7.92 13.43 -1.01
C ASP A 403 -6.74 14.32 -1.41
N PHE A 404 -5.50 13.95 -1.05
CA PHE A 404 -4.29 14.63 -1.55
C PHE A 404 -4.07 14.36 -3.03
N LEU A 405 -4.33 13.14 -3.50
CA LEU A 405 -4.21 12.79 -4.92
C LEU A 405 -5.20 13.58 -5.78
N ASP A 406 -6.44 13.76 -5.31
CA ASP A 406 -7.45 14.57 -6.00
C ASP A 406 -7.00 16.01 -6.20
N LYS A 407 -6.38 16.61 -5.18
CA LYS A 407 -5.79 17.95 -5.29
C LYS A 407 -4.61 17.96 -6.26
N PHE A 408 -3.73 16.97 -6.19
CA PHE A 408 -2.57 16.88 -7.08
C PHE A 408 -2.99 16.71 -8.55
N LEU A 409 -4.01 15.89 -8.82
CA LEU A 409 -4.56 15.70 -10.16
C LEU A 409 -5.22 16.98 -10.70
N ALA A 410 -5.84 17.79 -9.82
CA ALA A 410 -6.36 19.11 -10.21
C ALA A 410 -5.24 20.07 -10.67
N MET A 411 -3.97 19.82 -10.30
CA MET A 411 -2.79 20.55 -10.80
C MET A 411 -2.35 20.12 -12.20
N ASN A 412 -3.11 19.24 -12.86
CA ASN A 412 -2.88 18.81 -14.24
C ASN A 412 -1.43 18.34 -14.47
N PRO A 413 -1.02 17.23 -13.83
CA PRO A 413 0.31 16.65 -14.02
C PRO A 413 0.54 16.32 -15.50
N ASP A 414 1.80 16.39 -15.91
CA ASP A 414 2.26 16.01 -17.23
C ASP A 414 2.25 14.47 -17.44
N PRO A 415 2.53 13.96 -18.66
CA PRO A 415 2.60 12.52 -18.91
C PRO A 415 3.60 11.75 -18.02
N SER A 416 4.61 12.41 -17.47
CA SER A 416 5.57 11.81 -16.54
C SER A 416 5.02 11.69 -15.11
N GLY A 417 3.86 12.31 -14.84
CA GLY A 417 3.22 12.37 -13.53
C GLY A 417 3.72 13.52 -12.65
N ARG A 418 4.37 14.55 -13.25
CA ARG A 418 4.93 15.70 -12.54
C ARG A 418 4.09 16.96 -12.73
N VAL A 419 4.05 17.80 -11.70
CA VAL A 419 3.39 19.10 -11.72
C VAL A 419 4.44 20.20 -11.76
N ASN A 420 4.26 21.16 -12.67
CA ASN A 420 5.11 22.34 -12.75
C ASN A 420 4.67 23.44 -11.78
N TYR A 421 5.55 24.41 -11.55
CA TYR A 421 5.31 25.55 -10.66
C TYR A 421 4.02 26.32 -10.98
N HIS A 422 3.78 26.62 -12.26
CA HIS A 422 2.62 27.40 -12.67
C HIS A 422 1.29 26.74 -12.26
N ASN A 423 1.15 25.44 -12.50
CA ASN A 423 -0.07 24.73 -12.15
C ASN A 423 -0.22 24.53 -10.65
N PHE A 424 0.88 24.28 -9.94
CA PHE A 424 0.92 24.18 -8.48
C PHE A 424 0.35 25.44 -7.82
N VAL A 425 0.88 26.61 -8.17
CA VAL A 425 0.46 27.90 -7.62
C VAL A 425 -0.99 28.23 -8.00
N LYS A 426 -1.42 27.89 -9.21
CA LYS A 426 -2.78 28.14 -9.70
C LYS A 426 -3.84 27.40 -8.87
N VAL A 427 -3.59 26.14 -8.52
CA VAL A 427 -4.52 25.30 -7.75
C VAL A 427 -4.51 25.66 -6.27
N LEU A 428 -3.33 25.90 -5.69
CA LEU A 428 -3.22 26.32 -4.29
C LEU A 428 -3.58 27.80 -4.06
N ARG A 429 -3.94 28.55 -5.10
CA ARG A 429 -4.34 29.98 -5.03
C ARG A 429 -3.26 30.92 -4.46
N LEU A 430 -1.98 30.50 -4.45
CA LEU A 430 -0.88 31.23 -3.81
C LEU A 430 -0.41 32.47 -4.60
N GLY A 431 -0.71 32.58 -5.90
CA GLY A 431 -0.17 33.64 -6.78
C GLY A 431 1.34 33.53 -6.99
N ALA A 432 1.88 34.03 -8.11
CA ALA A 432 3.33 34.01 -8.34
C ALA A 432 4.01 35.07 -7.45
N CYS A 433 4.81 34.63 -6.47
CA CYS A 433 5.60 35.48 -5.57
C CYS A 433 6.74 34.67 -4.95
N THR A 434 7.67 35.34 -4.25
CA THR A 434 8.82 34.69 -3.59
C THR A 434 8.39 33.58 -2.63
N LEU A 435 7.34 33.80 -1.84
CA LEU A 435 6.84 32.78 -0.92
C LEU A 435 6.33 31.53 -1.66
N SER A 436 5.65 31.69 -2.79
CA SER A 436 5.18 30.57 -3.61
C SER A 436 6.34 29.77 -4.20
N GLU A 437 7.42 30.44 -4.61
CA GLU A 437 8.65 29.80 -5.09
C GLU A 437 9.35 29.04 -3.96
N GLU A 438 9.41 29.61 -2.75
CA GLU A 438 9.93 28.94 -1.56
C GLU A 438 9.12 27.69 -1.21
N ILE A 439 7.77 27.77 -1.23
CA ILE A 439 6.88 26.63 -1.00
C ILE A 439 7.10 25.55 -2.06
N PHE A 440 7.19 25.92 -3.34
CA PHE A 440 7.44 24.95 -4.40
C PHE A 440 8.81 24.30 -4.27
N SER A 441 9.86 25.09 -3.99
CA SER A 441 11.22 24.61 -3.75
C SER A 441 11.30 23.70 -2.52
N TYR A 442 10.48 23.95 -1.50
CA TYR A 442 10.37 23.07 -0.33
C TYR A 442 9.87 21.66 -0.72
N ILE A 443 8.91 21.57 -1.63
CA ILE A 443 8.34 20.30 -2.10
C ILE A 443 9.22 19.62 -3.16
N ASP A 444 9.85 20.39 -4.05
CA ASP A 444 10.75 19.90 -5.09
C ASP A 444 12.11 19.49 -4.50
N VAL A 445 12.12 18.41 -3.73
CA VAL A 445 13.32 17.84 -3.10
C VAL A 445 14.40 17.46 -4.14
N GLU A 446 13.98 17.06 -5.34
CA GLU A 446 14.88 16.67 -6.45
C GLU A 446 15.45 17.88 -7.22
N LYS A 447 14.93 19.09 -6.97
CA LYS A 447 15.35 20.34 -7.62
C LYS A 447 15.33 20.27 -9.15
N CYS A 448 14.35 19.55 -9.71
CA CYS A 448 14.24 19.34 -11.15
C CYS A 448 13.14 20.21 -11.80
N GLY A 449 12.53 21.13 -11.06
CA GLY A 449 11.49 22.04 -11.55
C GLY A 449 10.10 21.40 -11.68
N GLY A 450 9.91 20.21 -11.12
CA GLY A 450 8.65 19.47 -11.23
C GLY A 450 8.44 18.50 -10.07
N ILE A 451 7.28 18.60 -9.41
CA ILE A 451 6.96 17.81 -8.22
C ILE A 451 6.15 16.57 -8.57
N THR A 452 6.51 15.43 -7.98
CA THR A 452 5.72 14.19 -8.04
C THR A 452 4.63 14.17 -6.97
N PHE A 453 3.63 13.30 -7.13
CA PHE A 453 2.61 13.12 -6.10
C PHE A 453 3.21 12.68 -4.76
N LYS A 454 4.24 11.82 -4.80
CA LYS A 454 4.94 11.36 -3.59
C LYS A 454 5.60 12.53 -2.85
N GLN A 455 6.31 13.42 -3.55
CA GLN A 455 6.88 14.63 -2.95
C GLN A 455 5.80 15.54 -2.35
N PHE A 456 4.72 15.78 -3.09
CA PHE A 456 3.60 16.60 -2.64
C PHE A 456 2.95 16.04 -1.35
N LEU A 457 2.72 14.72 -1.31
CA LEU A 457 2.14 14.06 -0.14
C LEU A 457 3.08 14.12 1.07
N PHE A 458 4.36 13.76 0.89
CA PHE A 458 5.34 13.76 1.99
C PHE A 458 5.60 15.16 2.53
N GLY A 459 5.72 16.17 1.66
CA GLY A 459 5.93 17.55 2.10
C GLY A 459 4.70 18.13 2.81
N SER A 460 3.50 17.83 2.31
CA SER A 460 2.25 18.19 2.99
C SER A 460 2.13 17.51 4.36
N ALA A 461 2.50 16.22 4.44
CA ALA A 461 2.50 15.45 5.66
C ALA A 461 3.51 15.98 6.70
N ASN A 462 4.71 16.37 6.25
CA ASN A 462 5.74 16.90 7.14
C ASN A 462 5.30 18.19 7.83
N VAL A 463 4.56 19.05 7.12
CA VAL A 463 3.97 20.27 7.70
C VAL A 463 2.79 19.94 8.62
N LEU A 464 1.88 19.09 8.15
CA LEU A 464 0.67 18.72 8.89
C LEU A 464 0.97 18.05 10.25
N ASN A 465 2.03 17.25 10.31
CA ASN A 465 2.37 16.44 11.47
C ASN A 465 3.20 17.17 12.53
N GLN A 466 3.54 18.45 12.31
CA GLN A 466 4.23 19.21 13.35
C GLN A 466 3.35 19.32 14.60
N PRO A 467 3.90 19.08 15.81
CA PRO A 467 3.12 19.16 17.05
C PRO A 467 2.40 20.51 17.22
N ILE A 468 3.05 21.58 16.78
CA ILE A 468 2.52 22.95 16.88
C ILE A 468 1.64 23.37 15.69
N PHE A 469 1.44 22.52 14.68
CA PHE A 469 0.65 22.88 13.49
C PHE A 469 -0.75 23.37 13.84
N ARG A 470 -1.47 22.62 14.68
CA ARG A 470 -2.83 23.01 15.11
C ARG A 470 -2.82 24.34 15.86
N GLN A 471 -1.89 24.53 16.79
CA GLN A 471 -1.76 25.76 17.56
C GLN A 471 -1.43 26.95 16.65
N ALA A 472 -0.55 26.75 15.65
CA ALA A 472 -0.22 27.76 14.66
C ALA A 472 -1.44 28.14 13.81
N CYS A 473 -2.27 27.19 13.40
CA CYS A 473 -3.53 27.48 12.70
C CYS A 473 -4.52 28.27 13.58
N GLU A 474 -4.67 27.89 14.85
CA GLU A 474 -5.53 28.61 15.80
C GLU A 474 -5.03 30.03 16.09
N LEU A 475 -3.72 30.21 16.20
CA LEU A 475 -3.10 31.52 16.35
C LEU A 475 -3.25 32.36 15.09
N ALA A 476 -3.04 31.77 13.90
CA ALA A 476 -3.24 32.46 12.62
C ALA A 476 -4.68 32.97 12.49
N PHE A 477 -5.68 32.13 12.83
CA PHE A 477 -7.09 32.54 12.86
C PHE A 477 -7.32 33.73 13.81
N GLY A 478 -6.86 33.62 15.07
CA GLY A 478 -7.03 34.69 16.05
C GLY A 478 -6.30 35.98 15.70
N ARG A 479 -5.25 35.92 14.87
CA ARG A 479 -4.51 37.10 14.38
C ARG A 479 -5.16 37.77 13.17
N CYS A 480 -5.99 37.04 12.40
CA CYS A 480 -6.72 37.61 11.28
C CYS A 480 -7.95 38.40 11.72
N ILE A 481 -8.53 38.04 12.86
CA ILE A 481 -9.78 38.62 13.37
C ILE A 481 -9.56 40.02 13.98
N ALA A 482 -10.41 40.99 13.61
CA ALA A 482 -10.50 42.26 14.33
C ALA A 482 -11.19 42.10 15.70
N ALA A 483 -10.80 42.93 16.68
CA ALA A 483 -11.31 42.83 18.05
C ALA A 483 -12.86 42.87 18.12
N GLY A 484 -13.47 41.77 18.57
CA GLY A 484 -14.93 41.64 18.73
C GLY A 484 -15.66 40.85 17.64
N ASN A 485 -14.96 40.35 16.62
CA ASN A 485 -15.52 39.47 15.59
C ASN A 485 -15.28 37.98 15.94
N ASP A 486 -16.23 37.10 15.55
CA ASP A 486 -16.12 35.65 15.74
C ASP A 486 -15.76 34.90 14.44
N SER A 487 -15.67 35.62 13.32
CA SER A 487 -15.45 35.09 11.96
C SER A 487 -14.55 36.03 11.16
N ILE A 488 -13.80 35.50 10.20
CA ILE A 488 -12.94 36.30 9.31
C ILE A 488 -13.74 36.76 8.09
N SER A 489 -13.73 38.06 7.82
CA SER A 489 -14.24 38.67 6.58
C SER A 489 -13.20 38.66 5.47
N GLU A 490 -13.64 38.84 4.22
CA GLU A 490 -12.75 38.85 3.04
C GLU A 490 -11.63 39.91 3.15
N GLN A 491 -11.96 41.08 3.68
CA GLN A 491 -11.00 42.15 3.89
C GLN A 491 -9.95 41.78 4.95
N GLU A 492 -10.38 41.24 6.09
CA GLU A 492 -9.48 40.80 7.18
C GLU A 492 -8.51 39.68 6.73
N LEU A 493 -9.02 38.74 5.93
CA LEU A 493 -8.19 37.70 5.32
C LEU A 493 -7.16 38.32 4.35
N GLY A 494 -7.62 39.23 3.48
CA GLY A 494 -6.76 39.93 2.52
C GLY A 494 -5.64 40.70 3.20
N ASP A 495 -5.95 41.46 4.25
CA ASP A 495 -4.98 42.26 5.01
C ASP A 495 -3.92 41.38 5.68
N SER A 496 -4.33 40.22 6.21
CA SER A 496 -3.42 39.25 6.81
C SER A 496 -2.50 38.60 5.79
N ILE A 497 -3.03 38.20 4.63
CA ILE A 497 -2.24 37.55 3.56
C ILE A 497 -1.26 38.55 2.93
N ARG A 498 -1.65 39.82 2.78
CA ARG A 498 -0.79 40.87 2.22
C ARG A 498 0.48 41.12 3.02
N LEU A 499 0.53 40.73 4.30
CA LEU A 499 1.74 40.77 5.11
C LEU A 499 2.81 39.78 4.64
N ALA A 500 2.42 38.69 3.98
CA ALA A 500 3.33 37.71 3.40
C ALA A 500 3.46 37.87 1.88
N ILE A 501 2.41 38.35 1.21
CA ILE A 501 2.35 38.55 -0.25
C ILE A 501 1.86 39.98 -0.55
N PRO A 502 2.74 40.99 -0.54
CA PRO A 502 2.35 42.40 -0.69
C PRO A 502 1.62 42.71 -2.01
N ASP A 503 2.00 42.05 -3.10
CA ASP A 503 1.45 42.29 -4.44
C ASP A 503 0.17 41.50 -4.75
N LEU A 504 -0.57 41.06 -3.73
CA LEU A 504 -1.79 40.28 -3.92
C LEU A 504 -2.98 41.17 -4.31
N ASN A 505 -3.50 40.96 -5.53
CA ASN A 505 -4.68 41.67 -6.03
C ASN A 505 -5.99 41.15 -5.40
N GLU A 506 -7.05 41.97 -5.44
CA GLU A 506 -8.36 41.61 -4.86
C GLU A 506 -8.94 40.32 -5.47
N GLU A 507 -8.74 40.08 -6.76
CA GLU A 507 -9.22 38.84 -7.41
C GLU A 507 -8.58 37.57 -6.81
N LYS A 508 -7.29 37.62 -6.43
CA LYS A 508 -6.62 36.48 -5.79
C LYS A 508 -7.04 36.36 -4.32
N VAL A 509 -7.26 37.47 -3.62
CA VAL A 509 -7.83 37.46 -2.26
C VAL A 509 -9.19 36.79 -2.27
N HIS A 510 -10.07 37.18 -3.20
CA HIS A 510 -11.39 36.58 -3.36
C HIS A 510 -11.32 35.07 -3.62
N LYS A 511 -10.44 34.64 -4.53
CA LYS A 511 -10.23 33.19 -4.80
C LYS A 511 -9.67 32.42 -3.62
N MET A 512 -8.88 33.08 -2.76
CA MET A 512 -8.40 32.49 -1.51
C MET A 512 -9.54 32.42 -0.50
N PHE A 513 -10.34 33.48 -0.37
CA PHE A 513 -11.50 33.51 0.50
C PHE A 513 -12.49 32.39 0.17
N ASP A 514 -12.84 32.21 -1.11
CA ASP A 514 -13.68 31.11 -1.62
C ASP A 514 -13.13 29.70 -1.29
N LEU A 515 -11.82 29.57 -1.06
CA LEU A 515 -11.21 28.30 -0.68
C LEU A 515 -11.41 28.00 0.81
N PHE A 516 -11.49 29.03 1.65
CA PHE A 516 -11.70 28.91 3.08
C PHE A 516 -13.19 28.86 3.45
N ASP A 517 -14.02 29.70 2.81
CA ASP A 517 -15.49 29.74 2.97
C ASP A 517 -16.13 28.52 2.27
N SER A 518 -16.40 27.48 3.06
CA SER A 518 -16.83 26.18 2.54
C SER A 518 -18.34 26.11 2.35
N ASP A 519 -19.11 26.81 3.18
CA ASP A 519 -20.57 26.86 3.11
C ASP A 519 -21.13 28.02 2.28
N LYS A 520 -20.26 28.95 1.86
CA LYS A 520 -20.55 30.12 1.02
C LYS A 520 -21.46 31.12 1.72
N ASP A 521 -21.35 31.26 3.03
CA ASP A 521 -22.11 32.24 3.81
C ASP A 521 -21.49 33.65 3.76
N GLY A 522 -20.32 33.79 3.14
CA GLY A 522 -19.58 35.06 3.00
C GLY A 522 -18.72 35.40 4.22
N LYS A 523 -18.49 34.45 5.12
CA LYS A 523 -17.63 34.55 6.31
C LYS A 523 -16.82 33.26 6.46
N ILE A 524 -15.69 33.34 7.17
CA ILE A 524 -14.89 32.14 7.48
C ILE A 524 -14.95 31.90 8.98
N SER A 525 -15.60 30.81 9.37
CA SER A 525 -15.62 30.33 10.75
C SER A 525 -14.29 29.70 11.17
N LYS A 526 -14.07 29.56 12.48
CA LYS A 526 -12.87 28.87 13.02
C LYS A 526 -12.74 27.45 12.47
N ASP A 527 -13.85 26.73 12.41
CA ASP A 527 -13.86 25.33 11.97
C ASP A 527 -13.56 25.20 10.48
N GLU A 528 -14.07 26.10 9.64
CA GLU A 528 -13.73 26.16 8.22
C GLU A 528 -12.26 26.49 7.99
N PHE A 529 -11.73 27.47 8.72
CA PHE A 529 -10.33 27.86 8.63
C PHE A 529 -9.39 26.70 8.97
N LEU A 530 -9.63 26.04 10.11
CA LEU A 530 -8.84 24.89 10.55
C LEU A 530 -9.00 23.70 9.60
N THR A 531 -10.21 23.45 9.09
CA THR A 531 -10.48 22.36 8.15
C THR A 531 -9.80 22.59 6.81
N CYS A 532 -9.82 23.83 6.30
CA CYS A 532 -9.16 24.20 5.05
C CYS A 532 -7.64 24.03 5.15
N LEU A 533 -7.02 24.53 6.22
CA LEU A 533 -5.58 24.37 6.44
C LEU A 533 -5.18 22.92 6.69
N ARG A 534 -6.00 22.12 7.38
CA ARG A 534 -5.76 20.68 7.51
C ARG A 534 -5.77 19.97 6.16
N LYS A 535 -6.67 20.36 5.24
CA LYS A 535 -6.73 19.82 3.88
C LYS A 535 -5.63 20.36 2.97
N ASN A 536 -5.10 21.55 3.26
CA ASN A 536 -4.09 22.26 2.48
C ASN A 536 -2.96 22.76 3.41
N PRO A 537 -2.19 21.86 4.03
CA PRO A 537 -1.25 22.22 5.11
C PRO A 537 -0.17 23.20 4.64
N LEU A 538 0.18 23.18 3.36
CA LEU A 538 1.16 24.10 2.78
C LEU A 538 0.75 25.57 2.85
N LEU A 539 -0.56 25.88 2.93
CA LEU A 539 -1.07 27.25 2.96
C LEU A 539 -0.80 27.98 4.29
N ILE A 540 -0.44 27.27 5.36
CA ILE A 540 -0.09 27.91 6.64
C ILE A 540 1.07 28.90 6.50
N ALA A 541 1.97 28.69 5.52
CA ALA A 541 3.09 29.58 5.24
C ALA A 541 2.64 31.00 4.84
N VAL A 542 1.45 31.15 4.27
CA VAL A 542 0.87 32.46 3.93
C VAL A 542 0.63 33.31 5.18
N PHE A 543 0.48 32.69 6.34
CA PHE A 543 0.27 33.37 7.62
C PHE A 543 1.57 33.50 8.44
N SER A 544 2.73 33.10 7.90
CA SER A 544 4.02 33.11 8.61
C SER A 544 4.39 34.51 9.12
N SER A 545 4.18 35.56 8.32
CA SER A 545 4.42 36.96 8.74
C SER A 545 3.58 37.36 9.96
N CYS A 546 2.29 36.98 9.99
CA CYS A 546 1.39 37.25 11.11
C CYS A 546 1.83 36.52 12.40
N LEU A 547 2.38 35.32 12.23
CA LEU A 547 2.86 34.48 13.33
C LEU A 547 4.22 34.95 13.87
N LEU A 548 5.04 35.60 13.04
CA LEU A 548 6.37 36.10 13.40
C LEU A 548 6.38 37.54 13.93
N GLN A 549 5.40 38.39 13.56
CA GLN A 549 5.41 39.84 13.84
C GLN A 549 5.19 40.27 15.30
N LYS A 550 5.00 39.35 16.26
CA LYS A 550 5.04 39.66 17.70
C LYS A 550 5.59 38.47 18.47
N ASP A 551 6.89 38.53 18.75
CA ASP A 551 7.64 37.77 19.75
C ASP A 551 7.02 36.46 20.26
N LEU A 552 7.38 35.36 19.62
CA LEU A 552 7.38 34.02 20.23
C LEU A 552 8.41 33.90 21.38
N SER A 553 9.09 34.98 21.76
CA SER A 553 10.06 35.01 22.87
C SER A 553 9.40 35.07 24.26
N GLN A 554 8.13 35.47 24.38
CA GLN A 554 7.43 35.43 25.67
C GLN A 554 6.70 34.10 25.95
N ASP A 555 6.24 33.38 24.92
CA ASP A 555 5.59 32.07 25.11
C ASP A 555 6.55 30.88 25.00
N SER A 556 7.68 30.98 24.28
CA SER A 556 8.68 29.91 24.23
C SER A 556 9.35 29.63 25.60
N THR A 557 9.43 30.64 26.46
CA THR A 557 9.97 30.50 27.82
C THR A 557 8.98 29.80 28.76
N ARG A 558 7.66 29.98 28.55
CA ARG A 558 6.62 29.17 29.22
C ARG A 558 6.54 27.74 28.66
N LEU A 559 6.77 27.56 27.37
CA LEU A 559 6.76 26.26 26.67
C LEU A 559 7.89 25.31 27.10
N ARG A 560 9.01 25.81 27.66
CA ARG A 560 10.06 24.95 28.25
C ARG A 560 9.78 24.54 29.69
N GLU A 561 8.93 25.26 30.43
CA GLU A 561 8.65 24.98 31.83
C GLU A 561 7.45 24.03 32.04
N GLU A 562 6.59 23.83 31.04
CA GLU A 562 5.53 22.80 31.06
C GLU A 562 6.00 21.42 30.57
N ILE A 563 7.28 21.25 30.23
CA ILE A 563 7.88 19.99 29.74
C ILE A 563 8.95 19.45 30.73
N VAL A 564 8.74 19.61 32.04
CA VAL A 564 9.45 18.82 33.07
C VAL A 564 8.44 18.00 33.87
#